data_AF-A0A1X0A8D9-F1
#
_entry.id   AF-A0A1X0A8D9-F1
#
_cell.length_a   1.000
_cell.length_b   1.000
_cell.length_c   1.000
_cell.angle_alpha   90.00
_cell.angle_beta   90.00
_cell.angle_gamma   90.00
#
_symmetry.space_group_name_H-M   'P 1'
#
loop_
_entity.id
_entity.type
_entity.pdbx_description
1 polymer ?
#
loop_
_entity_poly.entity_id
_entity_poly.type
_entity_poly.pdbx_seq_one_letter_code
_entity_poly.pdbx_strand_id
1 'polypeptide(L)'
;MPNSDFSLSNAIALYLKGYPGKNDEEFHLFYGSASADAQELVRRILNEAMQVEPDWNRLSLNEAGDYVESVMHERHPELTEEALEAIGNYYTYLMR
;
A
#
# COMPACT_ATOMS: atom_id res chain seq x y z
N MET A 1 -8.89 21.78 16.09
CA MET A 1 -8.63 20.87 14.95
C MET A 1 -7.77 19.75 15.52
N PRO A 2 -8.22 18.50 15.59
CA PRO A 2 -7.30 17.43 15.96
C PRO A 2 -6.34 17.23 14.78
N ASN A 3 -5.10 17.67 14.97
CA ASN A 3 -3.94 17.20 14.20
C ASN A 3 -3.84 15.69 14.44
N SER A 4 -4.46 14.90 13.58
CA SER A 4 -4.11 13.50 13.46
C SER A 4 -3.06 13.44 12.37
N ASP A 5 -1.79 13.35 12.77
CA ASP A 5 -0.65 12.93 11.95
C ASP A 5 -0.83 11.47 11.47
N PHE A 6 -2.01 11.17 10.90
CA PHE A 6 -2.28 9.92 10.23
C PHE A 6 -1.69 10.00 8.84
N SER A 7 -0.42 9.66 8.73
CA SER A 7 0.22 9.45 7.43
C SER A 7 -0.19 8.08 6.91
N LEU A 8 -1.12 8.07 5.96
CA LEU A 8 -1.53 6.86 5.24
C LEU A 8 -0.32 6.11 4.67
N SER A 9 0.69 6.85 4.22
CA SER A 9 1.98 6.33 3.74
C SER A 9 2.70 5.53 4.84
N ASN A 10 2.77 6.05 6.07
CA ASN A 10 3.36 5.32 7.19
C ASN A 10 2.53 4.08 7.56
N ALA A 11 1.21 4.15 7.46
CA ALA A 11 0.35 2.99 7.71
C ALA A 11 0.60 1.88 6.67
N ILE A 12 0.67 2.23 5.39
CA ILE A 12 0.95 1.27 4.30
C ILE A 12 2.35 0.67 4.45
N ALA A 13 3.37 1.51 4.65
CA ALA A 13 4.74 1.06 4.85
C ALA A 13 4.83 0.11 6.05
N LEU A 14 4.25 0.46 7.20
CA LEU A 14 4.28 -0.38 8.40
C LEU A 14 3.51 -1.69 8.22
N TYR A 15 2.37 -1.65 7.53
CA TYR A 15 1.54 -2.81 7.25
C TYR A 15 2.24 -3.81 6.31
N LEU A 16 2.97 -3.30 5.31
CA LEU A 16 3.63 -4.11 4.29
C LEU A 16 5.12 -4.42 4.57
N LYS A 17 5.74 -3.77 5.56
CA LYS A 17 7.15 -3.92 5.97
C LYS A 17 7.63 -5.38 6.13
N GLY A 18 6.72 -6.28 6.50
CA GLY A 18 7.02 -7.70 6.70
C GLY A 18 6.42 -8.64 5.64
N TYR A 19 5.72 -8.14 4.63
CA TYR A 19 4.91 -8.95 3.71
C TYR A 19 5.79 -9.91 2.88
N PRO A 20 5.42 -11.20 2.70
CA PRO A 20 4.13 -11.85 3.06
C PRO A 20 3.97 -12.25 4.54
N GLY A 21 4.92 -11.94 5.41
CA GLY A 21 4.79 -12.07 6.87
C GLY A 21 3.79 -11.06 7.47
N LYS A 22 3.28 -11.38 8.66
CA LYS A 22 2.35 -10.51 9.39
C LYS A 22 3.12 -9.50 10.23
N ASN A 23 2.85 -8.21 10.02
CA ASN A 23 3.33 -7.14 10.92
C ASN A 23 2.20 -6.56 11.79
N ASP A 24 1.14 -7.36 12.01
CA ASP A 24 -0.07 -6.96 12.73
C ASP A 24 0.24 -6.51 14.16
N GLU A 25 1.25 -7.11 14.82
CA GLU A 25 1.64 -6.73 16.19
C GLU A 25 2.26 -5.32 16.26
N GLU A 26 3.25 -5.02 15.41
CA GLU A 26 3.88 -3.68 15.35
C GLU A 26 2.84 -2.63 14.95
N PHE A 27 1.97 -2.97 14.00
CA PHE A 27 0.89 -2.10 13.54
C PHE A 27 -0.16 -1.82 14.64
N HIS A 28 -0.61 -2.86 15.35
CA HIS A 28 -1.56 -2.70 16.46
C HIS A 28 -0.94 -1.94 17.63
N LEU A 29 0.34 -2.14 17.93
CA LEU A 29 1.05 -1.38 18.97
C LEU A 29 1.21 0.10 18.59
N PHE A 30 1.49 0.41 17.33
CA PHE A 30 1.68 1.78 16.86
C PHE A 30 0.36 2.57 16.81
N TYR A 31 -0.71 1.98 16.26
CA TYR A 31 -2.00 2.66 16.10
C TYR A 31 -2.98 2.45 17.27
N GLY A 32 -2.72 1.50 18.17
CA GLY A 32 -3.53 1.25 19.35
C GLY A 32 -5.01 1.03 19.00
N SER A 33 -5.90 1.87 19.55
CA SER A 33 -7.34 1.80 19.29
C SER A 33 -7.74 2.26 17.88
N ALA A 34 -6.90 3.01 17.18
CA ALA A 34 -7.14 3.45 15.80
C ALA A 34 -6.62 2.43 14.76
N SER A 35 -6.07 1.30 15.22
CA SER A 35 -5.49 0.28 14.34
C SER A 35 -6.52 -0.35 13.40
N ALA A 36 -7.75 -0.57 13.87
CA ALA A 36 -8.83 -1.08 13.03
C ALA A 36 -9.15 -0.12 11.87
N ASP A 37 -9.32 1.16 12.17
CA ASP A 37 -9.61 2.20 11.16
C ASP A 37 -8.44 2.38 10.18
N ALA A 38 -7.21 2.41 10.71
CA ALA A 38 -5.99 2.49 9.91
C ALA A 38 -5.85 1.29 8.97
N GLN A 39 -6.09 0.08 9.46
CA GLN A 39 -6.03 -1.14 8.67
C GLN A 39 -7.12 -1.17 7.59
N GLU A 40 -8.32 -0.66 7.89
CA GLU A 40 -9.37 -0.55 6.89
C GLU A 40 -8.97 0.42 5.76
N LEU A 41 -8.40 1.57 6.10
CA LEU A 41 -7.90 2.54 5.12
C LEU A 41 -6.79 1.93 4.24
N VAL A 42 -5.78 1.28 4.85
CA VAL A 42 -4.72 0.59 4.12
C VAL A 42 -5.31 -0.45 3.16
N ARG A 43 -6.24 -1.29 3.64
CA ARG A 43 -6.90 -2.30 2.79
C ARG A 43 -7.66 -1.69 1.63
N ARG A 44 -8.31 -0.53 1.80
CA ARG A 44 -8.98 0.18 0.70
C ARG A 44 -7.97 0.59 -0.38
N ILE A 45 -6.82 1.13 0.00
CA ILE A 45 -5.76 1.51 -0.94
C ILE A 45 -5.17 0.28 -1.64
N LEU A 46 -4.90 -0.80 -0.91
CA LEU A 46 -4.40 -2.04 -1.54
C LEU A 46 -5.42 -2.65 -2.49
N ASN A 47 -6.71 -2.66 -2.11
CA ASN A 47 -7.77 -3.11 -3.01
C ASN A 47 -7.84 -2.24 -4.26
N GLU A 48 -7.69 -0.92 -4.13
CA GLU A 48 -7.66 -0.01 -5.27
C GLU A 48 -6.48 -0.32 -6.20
N ALA A 49 -5.28 -0.54 -5.66
CA ALA A 49 -4.12 -0.96 -6.43
C ALA A 49 -4.36 -2.28 -7.16
N MET A 50 -5.03 -3.24 -6.51
CA MET A 50 -5.43 -4.52 -7.13
C MET A 50 -6.50 -4.38 -8.23
N GLN A 51 -7.23 -3.26 -8.29
CA GLN A 51 -8.16 -2.95 -9.40
C GLN A 51 -7.46 -2.27 -10.58
N VAL A 52 -6.18 -1.92 -10.47
CA VAL A 52 -5.41 -1.46 -11.62
C VAL A 52 -5.21 -2.64 -12.56
N GLU A 53 -5.52 -2.42 -13.83
CA GLU A 53 -5.35 -3.39 -14.92
C GLU A 53 -4.18 -2.95 -15.81
N PRO A 54 -2.95 -3.44 -15.56
CA PRO A 54 -1.83 -3.28 -16.48
C PRO A 54 -2.13 -3.96 -17.82
N ASP A 55 -1.58 -3.40 -18.90
CA ASP A 55 -1.64 -4.04 -20.21
C ASP A 55 -0.65 -5.22 -20.28
N TRP A 56 -1.13 -6.41 -19.88
CA TRP A 56 -0.35 -7.66 -19.86
C TRP A 56 0.15 -8.13 -21.23
N ASN A 57 -0.38 -7.59 -22.34
CA ASN A 57 0.17 -7.89 -23.66
C ASN A 57 1.46 -7.12 -23.95
N ARG A 58 1.77 -6.10 -23.13
CA ARG A 58 2.87 -5.16 -23.35
C ARG A 58 3.83 -5.08 -22.17
N LEU A 59 3.33 -5.25 -20.94
CA LEU A 59 4.09 -5.11 -19.71
C LEU A 59 4.46 -6.47 -19.13
N SER A 60 5.71 -6.61 -18.69
CA SER A 60 6.14 -7.69 -17.80
C SER A 60 5.59 -7.48 -16.38
N LEU A 61 5.71 -8.50 -15.52
CA LEU A 61 5.27 -8.42 -14.12
C LEU A 61 5.94 -7.27 -13.36
N ASN A 62 7.23 -7.04 -13.58
CA ASN A 62 7.94 -5.94 -12.93
C ASN A 62 7.45 -4.58 -13.45
N GLU A 63 7.29 -4.43 -14.78
CA GLU A 63 6.75 -3.20 -15.38
C GLU A 63 5.30 -2.93 -14.98
N ALA A 64 4.52 -3.99 -14.73
CA ALA A 64 3.18 -3.88 -14.15
C ALA A 64 3.22 -3.35 -12.71
N GLY A 65 4.21 -3.73 -11.90
CA GLY A 65 4.47 -3.15 -10.58
C GLY A 65 4.74 -1.65 -10.67
N ASP A 66 5.72 -1.25 -11.48
CA ASP A 66 6.09 0.17 -11.69
C ASP A 66 4.90 1.00 -12.20
N TYR A 67 4.06 0.41 -13.07
CA TYR A 67 2.84 1.04 -13.57
C TYR A 67 1.81 1.26 -12.45
N VAL A 68 1.59 0.25 -11.59
CA VAL A 68 0.70 0.37 -10.44
C VAL A 68 1.19 1.45 -9.48
N GLU A 69 2.49 1.53 -9.20
CA GLU A 69 3.09 2.58 -8.38
C GLU A 69 2.80 3.98 -8.96
N SER A 70 2.99 4.14 -10.26
CA SER A 70 2.73 5.40 -10.96
C SER A 70 1.26 5.81 -10.87
N VAL A 71 0.33 4.88 -11.14
CA VAL A 71 -1.12 5.14 -11.03
C VAL A 71 -1.53 5.48 -9.60
N MET A 72 -0.96 4.79 -8.61
CA MET A 72 -1.28 5.06 -7.21
C MET A 72 -0.71 6.40 -6.74
N HIS A 73 0.46 6.81 -7.24
CA HIS A 73 1.01 8.14 -6.97
C HIS A 73 0.15 9.26 -7.56
N GLU A 74 -0.36 9.09 -8.79
CA GLU A 74 -1.26 10.06 -9.42
C GLU A 74 -2.58 10.24 -8.64
N ARG A 75 -3.11 9.15 -8.07
CA ARG A 75 -4.38 9.15 -7.32
C ARG A 75 -4.21 9.60 -5.87
N HIS A 76 -3.07 9.27 -5.26
CA HIS A 76 -2.75 9.57 -3.86
C HIS A 76 -1.36 10.24 -3.78
N PRO A 77 -1.24 11.51 -4.22
CA PRO A 77 0.04 12.23 -4.25
C PRO A 77 0.64 12.46 -2.84
N GLU A 78 -0.11 12.23 -1.78
CA GLU A 78 0.36 12.21 -0.40
C GLU A 78 1.17 10.95 -0.04
N LEU A 79 1.11 9.89 -0.86
CA LEU A 79 1.88 8.67 -0.64
C LEU A 79 3.36 8.91 -0.88
N THR A 80 4.17 8.44 0.06
CA THR A 80 5.63 8.48 -0.07
C THR A 80 6.08 7.41 -1.05
N GLU A 81 7.26 7.61 -1.64
CA GLU A 81 7.90 6.63 -2.53
C GLU A 81 8.00 5.24 -1.88
N GLU A 82 8.37 5.16 -0.60
CA GLU A 82 8.43 3.91 0.16
C GLU A 82 7.07 3.19 0.25
N ALA A 83 5.98 3.94 0.44
CA ALA A 83 4.64 3.34 0.49
C ALA A 83 4.19 2.84 -0.89
N LEU A 84 4.54 3.57 -1.95
CA LEU A 84 4.24 3.18 -3.33
C LEU A 84 5.02 1.93 -3.72
N GLU A 85 6.33 1.89 -3.46
CA GLU A 85 7.17 0.72 -3.70
C GLU A 85 6.64 -0.52 -2.96
N ALA A 86 6.17 -0.36 -1.72
CA ALA A 86 5.53 -1.44 -0.99
C ALA A 86 4.24 -1.95 -1.68
N ILE A 87 3.42 -1.04 -2.24
CA ILE A 87 2.21 -1.39 -3.00
C ILE A 87 2.56 -2.15 -4.29
N GLY A 88 3.56 -1.69 -5.06
CA GLY A 88 4.01 -2.36 -6.28
C GLY A 88 4.53 -3.78 -5.99
N ASN A 89 5.34 -3.93 -4.95
CA ASN A 89 5.82 -5.24 -4.48
C ASN A 89 4.67 -6.15 -4.02
N TYR A 90 3.69 -5.61 -3.30
CA TYR A 90 2.49 -6.35 -2.89
C TYR A 90 1.69 -6.86 -4.11
N TYR A 91 1.47 -6.00 -5.10
CA TYR A 91 0.75 -6.34 -6.33
C TYR A 91 1.45 -7.46 -7.10
N THR A 92 2.74 -7.30 -7.36
CA THR A 92 3.54 -8.27 -8.13
C THR A 92 3.65 -9.61 -7.42
N TYR A 93 3.75 -9.62 -6.08
CA TYR A 93 3.74 -10.86 -5.29
C TYR A 93 2.42 -11.62 -5.43
N LEU A 94 1.27 -10.92 -5.39
CA LEU A 94 -0.05 -11.58 -5.51
C LEU A 94 -0.36 -12.08 -6.93
N MET A 95 0.25 -11.48 -7.95
CA MET A 95 0.07 -11.84 -9.35
C MET A 95 1.05 -12.92 -9.85
N ARG A 96 2.00 -13.33 -9.00
CA ARG A 96 3.00 -14.35 -9.29
C ARG A 96 2.49 -15.77 -9.07
#